data_AF-A0A7X8ZEG3-F1
#
_entry.id   AF-A0A7X8ZEG3-F1
#
_cell.length_a   1.000
_cell.length_b   1.000
_cell.length_c   1.000
_cell.angle_alpha   90.00
_cell.angle_beta   90.00
_cell.angle_gamma   90.00
#
_symmetry.space_group_name_H-M   'P 1'
#
loop_
_entity.id
_entity.type
_entity.pdbx_description
1 polymer ?
#
loop_
_entity_poly.entity_id
_entity_poly.type
_entity_poly.pdbx_seq_one_letter_code
_entity_poly.pdbx_strand_id
1 'polypeptide(L)' 'IFSAWGAKGYEQGEYGFPSSDQASIAAGGQSVEFQNGTIRQVNGRIEESR' A
#
# COMPACT_ATOMS: atom_id res chain seq x y z
N ILE A 1 5.21 -0.49 -3.54
CA ILE A 1 3.77 -0.62 -3.18
C ILE A 1 2.98 -1.41 -4.21
N PHE A 2 2.92 -0.97 -5.48
CA PHE A 2 2.14 -1.66 -6.53
C PHE A 2 2.43 -3.17 -6.64
N SER A 3 3.71 -3.58 -6.66
CA SER A 3 4.07 -5.00 -6.71
C SER A 3 3.63 -5.80 -5.48
N ALA A 4 3.62 -5.19 -4.28
CA ALA A 4 3.17 -5.84 -3.06
C ALA A 4 1.64 -6.02 -3.08
N TRP A 5 0.90 -5.00 -3.51
CA TRP A 5 -0.54 -5.09 -3.75
C TRP A 5 -0.86 -6.16 -4.82
N GLY A 6 -0.07 -6.22 -5.89
CA GLY A 6 -0.21 -7.24 -6.94
C GLY A 6 0.03 -8.67 -6.47
N ALA A 7 1.02 -8.87 -5.60
CA ALA A 7 1.25 -10.17 -4.96
C ALA A 7 0.06 -10.62 -4.08
N LYS A 8 -0.82 -9.69 -3.70
CA LYS A 8 -2.03 -9.96 -2.92
C LYS A 8 -3.31 -10.04 -3.74
N GLY A 9 -3.22 -9.99 -5.06
CA GLY A 9 -4.37 -10.13 -5.97
C GLY A 9 -5.04 -8.81 -6.37
N TYR A 10 -4.34 -7.68 -6.23
CA TYR A 10 -4.84 -6.36 -6.63
C TYR A 10 -6.21 -6.04 -6.01
N GLU A 11 -7.12 -5.42 -6.77
CA GLU A 11 -8.45 -5.00 -6.30
C GLU A 11 -9.38 -6.15 -5.94
N GLN A 12 -9.12 -7.34 -6.49
CA GLN A 12 -9.85 -8.58 -6.17
C GLN A 12 -9.25 -9.30 -4.95
N GLY A 13 -8.14 -8.76 -4.43
CA GLY A 13 -7.34 -9.32 -3.35
C GLY A 13 -7.72 -8.85 -1.96
N GLU A 14 -6.89 -9.21 -0.98
CA GLU A 14 -7.20 -8.97 0.44
C GLU A 14 -7.32 -7.49 0.83
N TYR A 15 -6.60 -6.59 0.14
CA TYR A 15 -6.64 -5.15 0.39
C TYR A 15 -7.83 -4.45 -0.27
N GLY A 16 -8.38 -5.01 -1.35
CA GLY A 16 -9.42 -4.38 -2.16
C GLY A 16 -8.87 -3.21 -2.99
N PHE A 17 -9.77 -2.29 -3.35
CA PHE A 17 -9.43 -1.09 -4.12
C PHE A 17 -8.65 -0.06 -3.27
N PRO A 18 -7.77 0.75 -3.89
CA PRO A 18 -7.25 1.96 -3.26
C PRO A 18 -8.42 2.87 -2.82
N SER A 19 -8.37 3.36 -1.58
CA SER A 19 -9.32 4.33 -1.04
C SER A 19 -8.81 5.77 -1.12
N SER A 20 -7.51 5.94 -1.34
CA SER A 20 -6.87 7.24 -1.54
C SER A 20 -5.77 7.15 -2.60
N ASP A 21 -5.39 8.30 -3.15
CA ASP A 21 -4.17 8.41 -3.95
C ASP A 21 -2.95 8.06 -3.10
N GLN A 22 -1.86 7.71 -3.78
CA GLN A 22 -0.57 7.48 -3.16
C GLN A 22 -0.03 8.77 -2.54
N ALA A 23 0.24 8.73 -1.24
CA ALA A 23 0.76 9.86 -0.48
C ALA A 23 2.25 9.67 -0.16
N SER A 24 3.01 10.77 -0.17
CA SER A 24 4.37 10.80 0.37
C SER A 24 4.33 10.93 1.90
N ILE A 25 5.20 10.20 2.59
CA ILE A 25 5.37 10.25 4.05
C ILE A 25 6.82 10.62 4.39
N ALA A 26 7.12 10.78 5.69
CA ALA A 26 8.42 11.21 6.17
C ALA A 26 9.59 10.35 5.62
N ALA A 27 10.77 10.97 5.54
CA ALA A 27 12.01 10.33 5.06
C ALA A 27 11.91 9.73 3.64
N GLY A 28 11.08 10.33 2.76
CA GLY A 28 10.94 9.88 1.37
C GLY A 28 10.13 8.59 1.20
N GLY A 29 9.41 8.17 2.25
CA GLY A 29 8.51 7.03 2.16
C GLY A 29 7.24 7.35 1.36
N GLN A 30 6.48 6.31 1.03
CA GLN A 30 5.16 6.44 0.41
C GLN A 30 4.14 5.53 1.09
N SER A 31 2.86 5.88 0.98
CA SER A 31 1.73 5.13 1.56
C SER A 31 0.58 5.10 0.56
N VAL A 32 -0.14 3.99 0.50
CA VAL A 32 -1.44 3.88 -0.18
C VAL A 32 -2.41 3.25 0.80
N GLU A 33 -3.54 3.90 1.00
CA GLU A 33 -4.66 3.35 1.75
C GLU A 33 -5.57 2.57 0.79
N PHE A 34 -6.02 1.41 1.26
CA PHE A 34 -6.94 0.53 0.55
C PHE A 34 -8.17 0.30 1.42
N GLN A 35 -9.24 -0.23 0.82
CA GLN A 35 -10.49 -0.54 1.52
C GLN A 35 -10.29 -1.34 2.81
N ASN A 36 -9.36 -2.30 2.78
CA ASN A 36 -9.16 -3.25 3.88
C ASN A 36 -7.74 -3.17 4.47
N GLY A 37 -7.02 -2.06 4.33
CA GLY A 37 -5.68 -1.93 4.92
C GLY A 37 -4.83 -0.81 4.31
N THR A 38 -3.54 -0.85 4.58
CA THR A 38 -2.57 0.14 4.11
C THR A 38 -1.25 -0.54 3.77
N ILE A 39 -0.66 -0.16 2.64
CA ILE A 39 0.71 -0.57 2.29
C ILE A 39 1.59 0.68 2.26
N ARG A 40 2.69 0.62 3.01
CA ARG A 40 3.70 1.67 3.08
C ARG A 40 5.03 1.18 2.53
N GLN A 41 5.82 2.11 2.02
CA GLN A 41 7.22 1.91 1.70
C GLN A 41 8.03 2.92 2.49
N VAL A 42 8.88 2.45 3.40
CA VAL A 42 9.74 3.30 4.25
C VAL A 42 11.16 2.78 4.15
N ASN A 43 12.12 3.66 3.81
CA ASN A 43 13.54 3.30 3.65
C ASN A 43 13.75 2.07 2.73
N GLY A 44 12.96 1.97 1.65
CA GLY A 44 13.01 0.85 0.70
C GLY A 44 12.34 -0.44 1.16
N ARG A 45 11.81 -0.50 2.39
CA ARG A 45 11.10 -1.67 2.92
C ARG A 45 9.59 -1.51 2.75
N ILE A 46 8.92 -2.60 2.40
CA ILE A 46 7.47 -2.66 2.36
C ILE A 46 6.95 -2.98 3.76
N GLU A 47 5.95 -2.24 4.20
CA GLU A 47 5.21 -2.45 5.44
C GLU A 47 3.73 -2.61 5.10
N GLU A 48 3.12 -3.65 5.65
CA GLU A 48 1.75 -4.07 5.37
C GLU A 48 0.95 -4.01 6.67
N SER A 49 -0.16 -3.28 6.67
CA SER A 49 -1.04 -3.13 7.83
C SER A 49 -2.49 -3.38 7.43
N ARG A 50 -3.24 -4.11 8.27
CA ARG A 50 -4.63 -4.46 8.05
C ARG A 50 -5.40 -4.40 9.36
#